data_AF-A0A382PRD1-F1
#
_entry.id   AF-A0A382PRD1-F1
#
_cell.length_a   1.000
_cell.length_b   1.000
_cell.length_c   1.000
_cell.angle_alpha   90.00
_cell.angle_beta   90.00
_cell.angle_gamma   90.00
#
_symmetry.space_group_name_H-M   'P 1'
#
loop_
_entity.id
_entity.type
_entity.pdbx_description
1 polymer ?
#
loop_
_entity_poly.entity_id
_entity_poly.type
_entity_poly.pdbx_seq_one_letter_code
_entity_poly.pdbx_strand_id
1 'polypeptide(L)'
;DGRGTPRDLELLIEVGETICPGDFPHAAVPSKGIEPVPFPYRMTTICFVGPSAFAPIHSALTLFREEFEARVAANKNRTVIEVAADV
;
A
#
# COMPACT_ATOMS: atom_id res chain seq x y z
N ASP A 1 -9.93 -0.32 15.85
CA ASP A 1 -10.07 0.96 16.58
C ASP A 1 -10.40 2.19 15.74
N GLY A 2 -10.38 2.13 14.39
CA GLY A 2 -10.90 3.22 13.55
C GLY A 2 -10.09 4.53 13.57
N ARG A 3 -8.80 4.47 13.91
CA ARG A 3 -7.93 5.66 14.04
C ARG A 3 -7.13 5.97 12.77
N GLY A 4 -7.33 5.23 11.68
CA GLY A 4 -6.64 5.50 10.42
C GLY A 4 -7.12 6.80 9.78
N THR A 5 -6.24 7.43 9.03
CA THR A 5 -6.45 8.65 8.23
C THR A 5 -6.26 8.34 6.75
N PRO A 6 -6.72 9.20 5.82
CA PRO A 6 -6.46 8.99 4.38
C PRO A 6 -4.99 8.80 4.03
N ARG A 7 -4.08 9.53 4.71
CA ARG A 7 -2.63 9.42 4.52
C ARG A 7 -2.09 8.04 4.88
N ASP A 8 -2.71 7.35 5.83
CA ASP A 8 -2.26 6.01 6.23
C ASP A 8 -2.46 4.99 5.10
N LEU A 9 -3.45 5.20 4.21
CA LEU A 9 -3.65 4.35 3.02
C LEU A 9 -2.52 4.51 2.01
N GLU A 10 -1.94 5.71 1.90
CA GLU A 10 -0.75 5.95 1.09
C GLU A 10 0.49 5.36 1.78
N LEU A 11 0.57 5.48 3.11
CA LEU A 11 1.71 5.00 3.89
C LEU A 11 1.81 3.46 3.84
N LEU A 12 0.68 2.76 3.80
CA LEU A 12 0.64 1.31 3.61
C LEU A 12 1.30 0.88 2.30
N ILE A 13 1.15 1.66 1.23
CA ILE A 13 1.80 1.40 -0.06
C ILE A 13 3.30 1.73 0.03
N GLU A 14 3.63 2.92 0.53
CA GLU A 14 5.02 3.39 0.69
C GLU A 14 5.88 2.42 1.52
N VAL A 15 5.36 1.94 2.66
CA VAL A 15 6.04 0.92 3.47
C VAL A 15 6.18 -0.40 2.70
N GLY A 16 5.16 -0.78 1.94
CA GLY A 16 5.17 -1.97 1.11
C GLY A 16 6.24 -1.95 0.01
N GLU A 17 6.55 -0.78 -0.55
CA GLU A 17 7.63 -0.60 -1.53
C GLU A 17 9.01 -0.92 -0.95
N THR A 18 9.18 -0.83 0.38
CA THR A 18 10.43 -1.29 1.03
C THR A 18 10.58 -2.81 0.99
N ILE A 19 9.48 -3.57 0.89
CA ILE A 19 9.45 -5.03 0.75
C ILE A 19 9.54 -5.43 -0.72
N CYS A 20 8.70 -4.83 -1.56
CA CYS A 20 8.59 -5.10 -3.00
C CYS A 20 8.73 -3.80 -3.80
N PRO A 21 9.96 -3.40 -4.17
CA PRO A 21 10.18 -2.10 -4.80
C PRO A 21 9.73 -2.05 -6.26
N GLY A 22 9.13 -0.93 -6.66
CA GLY A 22 8.61 -0.68 -8.01
C GLY A 22 7.20 -1.23 -8.21
N ASP A 23 6.75 -1.25 -9.46
CA ASP A 23 5.37 -1.64 -9.80
C ASP A 23 5.10 -3.10 -9.39
N PHE A 24 4.07 -3.29 -8.55
CA PHE A 24 3.68 -4.61 -8.09
C PHE A 24 2.84 -5.32 -9.17
N PRO A 25 3.08 -6.60 -9.46
CA PRO A 25 2.33 -7.33 -10.48
C PRO A 25 0.82 -7.37 -10.20
N HIS A 26 0.04 -7.04 -11.22
CA HIS A 26 -1.41 -7.17 -11.20
C HIS A 26 -1.97 -7.34 -12.61
N ALA A 27 -3.18 -7.91 -12.68
CA ALA A 27 -3.92 -8.00 -13.94
C ALA A 27 -4.49 -6.63 -14.34
N ALA A 28 -4.85 -6.49 -15.62
CA ALA A 28 -5.56 -5.32 -16.10
C ALA A 28 -6.94 -5.21 -15.44
N VAL A 29 -7.37 -3.99 -15.13
CA VAL A 29 -8.72 -3.70 -14.61
C VAL A 29 -9.30 -2.54 -15.42
N PRO A 30 -9.95 -2.82 -16.57
CA PRO A 30 -10.41 -1.78 -17.49
C PRO A 30 -11.39 -0.79 -16.86
N SER A 31 -12.25 -1.26 -15.95
CA SER A 31 -13.23 -0.40 -15.24
C SER A 31 -12.58 0.66 -14.36
N LYS A 32 -11.30 0.51 -14.02
CA LYS A 32 -10.50 1.45 -13.21
C LYS A 32 -9.34 2.07 -13.99
N GLY A 33 -9.20 1.80 -15.29
CA GLY A 33 -8.12 2.32 -16.13
C GLY A 33 -6.73 1.79 -15.75
N ILE A 34 -6.66 0.56 -15.23
CA ILE A 34 -5.44 -0.06 -14.71
C ILE A 34 -4.87 -1.04 -15.76
N GLU A 35 -3.64 -0.79 -16.21
CA GLU A 35 -2.91 -1.61 -17.19
C GLU A 35 -2.11 -2.74 -16.53
N PRO A 36 -1.94 -3.92 -17.16
CA PRO A 36 -1.33 -5.07 -16.50
C PRO A 36 0.17 -4.86 -16.21
N VAL A 37 0.61 -5.29 -15.02
CA VAL A 37 2.03 -5.37 -14.65
C VAL A 37 2.43 -6.86 -14.55
N PRO A 38 3.34 -7.35 -15.41
CA PRO A 38 3.69 -8.77 -15.43
C PRO A 38 4.56 -9.17 -14.23
N PHE A 39 4.41 -10.44 -13.82
CA PHE A 39 5.33 -11.10 -12.89
C PHE A 39 6.71 -11.34 -13.55
N PRO A 40 7.85 -11.28 -12.84
CA PRO A 40 8.03 -11.25 -11.37
C PRO A 40 8.07 -9.87 -10.70
N TYR A 41 7.63 -9.80 -9.44
CA TYR A 41 7.95 -8.67 -8.57
C TYR A 41 9.43 -8.69 -8.14
N ARG A 42 9.96 -7.50 -7.83
CA ARG A 42 11.21 -7.38 -7.07
C ARG A 42 10.92 -7.55 -5.58
N MET A 43 11.89 -8.05 -4.82
CA MET A 43 11.79 -8.14 -3.37
C MET A 43 13.13 -7.87 -2.69
N THR A 44 13.09 -7.28 -1.50
CA THR A 44 14.26 -7.01 -0.64
C THR A 44 14.38 -8.02 0.50
N THR A 45 13.32 -8.77 0.80
CA THR A 45 13.27 -9.77 1.87
C THR A 45 13.81 -11.12 1.42
N ILE A 46 14.42 -11.87 2.34
CA ILE A 46 15.03 -13.19 2.05
C ILE A 46 14.02 -14.28 1.65
N CYS A 47 12.77 -14.17 2.10
CA CYS A 47 11.74 -15.18 1.91
C CYS A 47 10.46 -14.55 1.32
N PHE A 48 9.70 -15.34 0.56
CA PHE A 48 8.41 -14.93 -0.03
C PHE A 48 7.35 -14.54 1.00
N VAL A 49 7.58 -14.79 2.29
CA VAL A 49 6.71 -14.29 3.37
C VAL A 49 6.54 -12.76 3.28
N GLY A 50 7.60 -12.00 2.99
CA GLY A 50 7.52 -10.55 2.81
C GLY A 50 6.52 -10.14 1.72
N PRO A 51 6.78 -10.51 0.45
CA PRO A 51 5.85 -10.27 -0.65
C PRO A 51 4.45 -10.83 -0.42
N SER A 52 4.31 -11.99 0.24
CA SER A 52 3.00 -12.60 0.51
C SER A 52 2.16 -11.77 1.48
N ALA A 53 2.78 -11.01 2.38
CA ALA A 53 2.09 -10.10 3.27
C ALA A 53 1.67 -8.81 2.55
N PHE A 54 2.50 -8.33 1.61
CA PHE A 54 2.22 -7.09 0.88
C PHE A 54 1.23 -7.27 -0.28
N ALA A 55 1.30 -8.37 -1.02
CA ALA A 55 0.42 -8.65 -2.16
C ALA A 55 -1.08 -8.43 -1.89
N PRO A 56 -1.68 -8.95 -0.80
CA PRO A 56 -3.10 -8.71 -0.52
C PRO A 56 -3.39 -7.25 -0.15
N ILE A 57 -2.46 -6.55 0.52
CA ILE A 57 -2.61 -5.13 0.87
C ILE A 57 -2.61 -4.28 -0.41
N HIS A 58 -1.62 -4.48 -1.28
CA HIS A 58 -1.54 -3.80 -2.58
C HIS A 58 -2.81 -4.05 -3.39
N SER A 59 -3.20 -5.32 -3.57
CA SER A 59 -4.41 -5.66 -4.32
C SER A 59 -5.67 -5.02 -3.75
N ALA A 60 -5.86 -5.02 -2.43
CA ALA A 60 -7.04 -4.43 -1.81
C ALA A 60 -7.09 -2.91 -1.99
N LEU A 61 -5.95 -2.23 -1.81
CA LEU A 61 -5.85 -0.76 -1.95
C LEU A 61 -5.80 -0.27 -3.40
N THR A 62 -5.49 -1.15 -4.36
CA THR A 62 -5.60 -0.86 -5.79
C THR A 62 -7.03 -1.04 -6.28
N LEU A 63 -7.71 -2.12 -5.85
CA LEU A 63 -9.02 -2.50 -6.39
C LEU A 63 -10.20 -1.88 -5.65
N PHE A 64 -10.10 -1.69 -4.33
CA PHE A 64 -11.23 -1.30 -3.47
C PHE A 64 -10.90 -0.10 -2.60
N ARG A 65 -10.02 0.79 -3.07
CA ARG A 65 -9.54 1.97 -2.35
C ARG A 65 -10.68 2.77 -1.71
N GLU A 66 -11.76 2.96 -2.46
CA GLU A 66 -12.96 3.67 -2.04
C GLU A 66 -13.57 3.13 -0.73
N GLU A 67 -13.51 1.82 -0.50
CA GLU A 67 -14.03 1.20 0.73
C GLU A 67 -13.16 1.52 1.94
N PHE A 68 -11.84 1.61 1.74
CA PHE A 68 -10.90 1.99 2.79
C PHE A 68 -11.00 3.49 3.08
N GLU A 69 -11.08 4.32 2.05
CA GLU A 69 -11.28 5.77 2.18
C GLU A 69 -12.55 6.10 2.97
N ALA A 70 -13.66 5.43 2.68
CA ALA A 70 -14.91 5.59 3.43
C ALA A 70 -14.75 5.31 4.94
N ARG A 71 -13.86 4.38 5.32
CA ARG A 71 -13.59 4.04 6.73
C ARG A 71 -12.68 5.03 7.44
N VAL A 72 -11.77 5.70 6.72
CA VAL A 72 -10.79 6.64 7.30
C VAL A 72 -11.18 8.11 7.13
N ALA A 73 -12.17 8.42 6.28
CA ALA A 73 -12.55 9.79 5.91
C ALA A 73 -12.94 10.68 7.10
N ALA A 74 -13.50 10.09 8.17
CA ALA A 74 -13.90 10.83 9.36
C ALA A 74 -12.71 11.34 10.20
N ASN A 75 -11.53 10.74 10.05
CA ASN A 75 -10.39 11.06 10.88
C ASN A 75 -9.38 11.96 10.14
N LYS A 76 -9.45 13.26 10.43
CA LYS A 76 -8.53 14.28 9.89
C LYS A 76 -7.36 14.57 10.82
N ASN A 77 -7.43 14.14 12.09
CA ASN A 77 -6.41 14.42 13.08
C ASN A 77 -5.36 13.33 13.08
N ARG A 78 -4.31 13.54 12.28
CA ARG A 78 -3.09 12.73 12.34
C ARG A 78 -2.14 13.34 13.39
N THR A 79 -1.76 12.54 14.38
CA THR A 79 -0.62 12.88 15.24
C THR A 79 0.66 12.52 14.49
N VAL A 80 1.42 13.52 14.05
CA VAL A 80 2.74 13.31 13.48
C VAL A 80 3.76 13.27 14.61
N ILE A 81 4.57 12.21 14.63
CA ILE A 81 5.70 12.10 15.55
C ILE A 81 6.94 12.50 14.74
N GLU A 82 7.58 13.61 15.10
CA GLU A 82 8.84 14.01 14.49
C GLU A 82 9.94 13.05 14.94
N VAL A 83 10.70 12.53 13.97
CA VAL A 83 11.84 11.64 14.21
C VAL A 83 13.09 12.37 13.74
N ALA A 84 14.07 12.54 14.63
CA ALA A 84 15.37 13.08 14.25
C ALA A 84 16.10 12.06 13.36
N ALA A 85 16.49 12.48 12.16
CA ALA A 85 17.48 11.74 11.39
C ALA A 85 18.86 12.19 11.88
N ASP A 86 19.50 11.38 12.72
CA ASP A 86 20.92 11.54 12.99
C ASP A 86 21.67 11.18 11.69
N VAL A 87 22.23 12.20 11.03
CA VAL A 87 23.05 12.08 9.80
C VAL A 87 24.52 11.93 10.19
#